data_AF-A0A9R0ACV5-F1
#
_entry.id   AF-A0A9R0ACV5-F1
#
_cell.length_a   1.000
_cell.length_b   1.000
_cell.length_c   1.000
_cell.angle_alpha   90.00
_cell.angle_beta   90.00
_cell.angle_gamma   90.00
#
_symmetry.space_group_name_H-M   'P 1'
#
loop_
_entity.id
_entity.type
_entity.pdbx_description
1 polymer ?
#
loop_
_entity_poly.entity_id
_entity_poly.type
_entity_poly.pdbx_seq_one_letter_code
_entity_poly.pdbx_strand_id
1 'polypeptide(L)'
;MQNLVEQLICVSAPVTLDPDTASGKLLVSQDCTSVQYVEMKLDVFDNTKRLHDGVLASQGFSSGVHCWDTEVGDNNNWTLAVMGETVNRKKKCKMNAKNRFWCFRNVNGKYKKGKKPVSDIDSNERPNIIRLQLAFDKGELRFIDPSKNRSLCTYTGGFPEKVFPYFCTEDVDTPLSLFPANTLNI
;
A
#
# COMPACT_ATOMS: atom_id res chain seq x y z
N MET A 1 18.99 -11.58 -31.57
CA MET A 1 17.67 -11.60 -30.89
C MET A 1 17.76 -12.55 -29.70
N GLN A 2 18.00 -12.04 -28.49
CA GLN A 2 17.51 -12.65 -27.24
C GLN A 2 17.84 -11.67 -26.10
N ASN A 3 16.84 -10.90 -25.68
CA ASN A 3 16.78 -10.38 -24.32
C ASN A 3 15.30 -10.31 -23.99
N LEU A 4 14.71 -11.49 -23.80
CA LEU A 4 13.42 -11.60 -23.15
C LEU A 4 13.64 -11.14 -21.72
N VAL A 5 13.30 -9.88 -21.46
CA VAL A 5 13.02 -9.42 -20.12
C VAL A 5 11.91 -10.36 -19.63
N GLU A 6 12.19 -11.17 -18.61
CA GLU A 6 11.16 -11.86 -17.85
C GLU A 6 10.26 -10.79 -17.20
N GLN A 7 9.37 -10.20 -18.00
CA GLN A 7 8.18 -9.56 -17.48
C GLN A 7 7.37 -10.72 -16.90
N LEU A 8 7.60 -10.99 -15.61
CA LEU A 8 6.62 -11.69 -14.79
C LEU A 8 5.28 -11.02 -15.07
N ILE A 9 4.37 -11.77 -15.68
CA ILE A 9 3.01 -11.31 -15.94
C ILE A 9 2.45 -10.94 -14.58
N CYS A 10 2.33 -9.64 -14.32
CA CYS A 10 1.75 -9.18 -13.08
C CYS A 10 0.25 -9.35 -13.18
N VAL A 11 -0.33 -10.15 -12.29
CA VAL A 11 -1.78 -10.29 -12.24
C VAL A 11 -2.32 -8.99 -11.64
N SER A 12 -3.09 -8.26 -12.44
CA SER A 12 -3.86 -7.12 -11.93
C SER A 12 -4.87 -7.67 -10.92
N ALA A 13 -4.69 -7.30 -9.65
CA ALA A 13 -5.56 -7.75 -8.58
C ALA A 13 -6.61 -6.66 -8.33
N PRO A 14 -7.92 -6.96 -8.42
CA PRO A 14 -8.91 -6.07 -7.84
C PRO A 14 -8.68 -6.03 -6.33
N VAL A 15 -8.27 -4.87 -5.82
CA VAL A 15 -8.04 -4.68 -4.38
C VAL A 15 -9.22 -3.93 -3.81
N THR A 16 -10.07 -4.67 -3.09
CA THR A 16 -11.12 -4.10 -2.25
C THR A 16 -10.66 -4.05 -0.80
N LEU A 17 -11.01 -2.98 -0.11
CA LEU A 17 -10.80 -2.78 1.32
C LEU A 17 -11.74 -3.64 2.15
N ASP A 18 -11.29 -4.07 3.34
CA ASP A 18 -12.13 -4.74 4.34
C ASP A 18 -12.54 -3.74 5.44
N PRO A 19 -13.81 -3.27 5.45
CA PRO A 19 -14.29 -2.32 6.45
C PRO A 19 -14.19 -2.81 7.91
N ASP A 20 -14.17 -4.12 8.15
CA ASP A 20 -13.99 -4.67 9.51
C ASP A 20 -12.60 -4.35 10.05
N THR A 21 -11.62 -4.12 9.18
CA THR A 21 -10.23 -3.85 9.54
C THR A 21 -9.92 -2.36 9.72
N ALA A 22 -10.73 -1.47 9.14
CA ALA A 22 -10.47 -0.04 9.12
C ALA A 22 -10.42 0.55 10.54
N SER A 23 -9.42 1.39 10.84
CA SER A 23 -9.38 2.11 12.10
C SER A 23 -10.56 3.09 12.20
N GLY A 24 -10.94 3.49 13.42
CA GLY A 24 -12.07 4.41 13.65
C GLY A 24 -11.85 5.84 13.15
N LYS A 25 -10.77 6.11 12.41
CA LYS A 25 -10.47 7.39 11.75
C LYS A 25 -10.53 7.32 10.23
N LEU A 26 -10.86 6.14 9.69
CA LEU A 26 -10.89 5.90 8.25
C LEU A 26 -12.28 5.49 7.81
N LEU A 27 -12.85 6.26 6.89
CA LEU A 27 -14.08 5.93 6.21
C LEU A 27 -13.75 5.19 4.92
N VAL A 28 -14.28 3.98 4.76
CA VAL A 28 -14.18 3.20 3.53
C VAL A 28 -15.39 3.52 2.65
N SER A 29 -15.17 3.74 1.35
CA SER A 29 -16.25 3.98 0.38
C SER A 29 -17.18 2.79 0.24
N GLN A 30 -18.40 3.02 -0.26
CA GLN A 30 -19.42 1.98 -0.40
C GLN A 30 -18.97 0.82 -1.31
N ASP A 31 -18.21 1.12 -2.35
CA ASP A 31 -17.64 0.14 -3.29
C ASP A 31 -16.34 -0.51 -2.78
N CYS A 32 -15.88 -0.12 -1.57
CA CYS A 32 -14.67 -0.61 -0.93
C CYS A 32 -13.38 -0.35 -1.75
N THR A 33 -13.35 0.64 -2.63
CA THR A 33 -12.16 0.98 -3.42
C THR A 33 -11.44 2.24 -2.94
N SER A 34 -12.00 2.99 -1.99
CA SER A 34 -11.41 4.24 -1.50
C SER A 34 -11.44 4.33 0.02
N VAL A 35 -10.46 5.04 0.59
CA VAL A 35 -10.37 5.33 2.01
C VAL A 35 -10.06 6.80 2.27
N GLN A 36 -10.87 7.44 3.11
CA GLN A 36 -10.74 8.84 3.51
C GLN A 36 -10.47 8.94 5.01
N TYR A 37 -9.59 9.86 5.40
CA TYR A 37 -9.42 10.21 6.80
C TYR A 37 -10.55 11.14 7.26
N VAL A 38 -11.07 10.87 8.46
CA VAL A 38 -12.10 11.71 9.09
C VAL A 38 -11.62 12.21 10.44
N GLU A 39 -11.81 13.51 10.69
CA GLU A 39 -11.36 14.15 11.93
C GLU A 39 -12.11 13.63 13.15
N MET A 40 -13.42 13.40 13.00
CA MET A 40 -14.24 12.79 14.06
C MET A 40 -14.04 11.28 14.06
N LYS A 41 -13.81 10.72 15.25
CA LYS A 41 -13.71 9.26 15.39
C LYS A 41 -15.09 8.66 15.09
N LEU A 42 -15.15 7.76 14.12
CA LEU A 42 -16.36 7.03 13.78
C LEU A 42 -16.75 6.08 14.91
N ASP A 43 -18.05 5.97 15.16
CA ASP A 43 -18.61 4.99 16.07
C ASP A 43 -18.69 3.63 15.36
N VAL A 44 -17.59 2.88 15.44
CA VAL A 44 -17.44 1.58 14.81
C VAL A 44 -17.18 0.51 15.87
N PHE A 45 -17.83 -0.64 15.72
CA PHE A 45 -17.71 -1.75 16.67
C PHE A 45 -16.26 -2.26 16.75
N ASP A 46 -15.68 -2.36 17.95
CA ASP A 46 -14.32 -2.85 18.13
C ASP A 46 -14.25 -4.39 18.03
N ASN A 47 -14.09 -4.90 16.80
CA ASN A 47 -13.89 -6.31 16.52
C ASN A 47 -12.40 -6.70 16.52
N THR A 48 -12.07 -7.99 16.56
CA THR A 48 -10.67 -8.47 16.61
C THR A 48 -9.85 -8.16 15.35
N LYS A 49 -10.48 -7.98 14.18
CA LYS A 49 -9.82 -7.66 12.92
C LYS A 49 -9.40 -6.18 12.83
N ARG A 50 -10.06 -5.30 13.59
CA ARG A 50 -9.88 -3.84 13.52
C ARG A 50 -8.46 -3.41 13.88
N LEU A 51 -7.86 -2.64 12.98
CA LEU A 51 -6.54 -2.04 13.14
C LEU A 51 -6.59 -0.81 14.07
N HIS A 52 -5.48 -0.60 14.78
CA HIS A 52 -5.21 0.62 15.51
C HIS A 52 -5.13 1.81 14.54
N ASP A 53 -4.36 1.65 13.45
CA ASP A 53 -4.19 2.62 12.38
C ASP A 53 -4.30 1.90 11.03
N GLY A 54 -4.98 2.49 10.05
CA GLY A 54 -5.06 1.97 8.68
C GLY A 54 -6.23 1.03 8.42
N VAL A 55 -6.24 0.46 7.22
CA VAL A 55 -7.20 -0.53 6.71
C VAL A 55 -6.44 -1.56 5.86
N LEU A 56 -6.89 -2.81 5.87
CA LEU A 56 -6.37 -3.88 5.01
C LEU A 56 -7.28 -4.09 3.81
N ALA A 57 -6.71 -4.63 2.73
CA ALA A 57 -7.51 -5.27 1.70
C ALA A 57 -8.12 -6.58 2.20
N SER A 58 -9.26 -6.96 1.63
CA SER A 58 -9.97 -8.21 1.94
C SER A 58 -9.17 -9.45 1.54
N GLN A 59 -8.40 -9.36 0.44
CA GLN A 59 -7.56 -10.43 -0.04
C GLN A 59 -6.10 -10.25 0.42
N GLY A 60 -5.50 -11.36 0.86
CA GLY A 60 -4.06 -11.44 1.11
C GLY A 60 -3.41 -12.50 0.22
N PHE A 61 -2.10 -12.40 0.07
CA PHE A 61 -1.31 -13.17 -0.89
C PHE A 61 -0.24 -14.01 -0.19
N SER A 62 -0.05 -15.23 -0.69
CA SER A 62 0.94 -16.19 -0.18
C SER A 62 1.78 -16.85 -1.29
N SER A 63 1.61 -16.38 -2.53
CA SER A 63 2.33 -16.83 -3.72
C SER A 63 2.06 -15.88 -4.89
N GLY A 64 2.82 -16.01 -5.97
CA GLY A 64 2.58 -15.35 -7.25
C GLY A 64 3.05 -13.89 -7.32
N VAL A 65 2.64 -13.22 -8.39
CA VAL A 65 2.96 -11.81 -8.68
C VAL A 65 1.69 -11.01 -8.84
N HIS A 66 1.49 -10.03 -7.96
CA HIS A 66 0.26 -9.24 -7.86
C HIS A 66 0.58 -7.75 -7.95
N CYS A 67 -0.23 -7.01 -8.71
CA CYS A 67 -0.10 -5.56 -8.83
C CYS A 67 -1.43 -4.87 -8.57
N TRP A 68 -1.34 -3.71 -7.92
CA TRP A 68 -2.45 -2.77 -7.79
C TRP A 68 -1.91 -1.35 -7.81
N ASP A 69 -2.75 -0.44 -8.28
CA ASP A 69 -2.45 0.98 -8.32
C ASP A 69 -3.22 1.70 -7.21
N THR A 70 -2.59 2.69 -6.60
CA THR A 70 -3.23 3.58 -5.63
C THR A 70 -3.02 5.01 -6.09
N GLU A 71 -4.11 5.70 -6.38
CA GLU A 71 -4.09 7.14 -6.57
C GLU A 71 -3.95 7.80 -5.20
N VAL A 72 -2.87 8.56 -5.06
CA VAL A 72 -2.56 9.39 -3.90
C VAL A 72 -2.86 10.86 -4.20
N GLY A 73 -3.00 11.25 -5.47
CA GLY A 73 -3.35 12.60 -5.90
C GLY A 73 -2.54 13.66 -5.15
N ASP A 74 -3.25 14.64 -4.59
CA ASP A 74 -2.61 15.72 -3.85
C ASP A 74 -2.27 15.45 -2.37
N ASN A 75 -2.51 14.22 -1.91
CA ASN A 75 -2.30 13.80 -0.53
C ASN A 75 -0.80 13.77 -0.14
N ASN A 76 -0.45 14.45 0.96
CA ASN A 76 0.91 14.51 1.48
C ASN A 76 1.16 13.69 2.75
N ASN A 77 0.14 12.96 3.21
CA ASN A 77 0.14 12.20 4.45
C ASN A 77 -0.51 10.82 4.26
N TRP A 78 0.26 9.90 3.69
CA TRP A 78 -0.21 8.54 3.41
C TRP A 78 0.84 7.47 3.67
N THR A 79 0.36 6.24 3.83
CA THR A 79 1.15 5.02 3.98
C THR A 79 0.57 3.93 3.12
N LEU A 80 1.38 3.43 2.18
CA LEU A 80 1.07 2.27 1.37
C LEU A 80 2.00 1.14 1.80
N ALA A 81 1.47 -0.06 2.02
CA ALA A 81 2.26 -1.15 2.55
C ALA A 81 1.70 -2.53 2.20
N VAL A 82 2.48 -3.56 2.55
CA VAL A 82 1.95 -4.89 2.84
C VAL A 82 2.24 -5.24 4.31
N MET A 83 1.28 -5.92 4.95
CA MET A 83 1.32 -6.32 6.35
C MET A 83 1.18 -7.84 6.46
N GLY A 84 2.03 -8.48 7.25
CA GLY A 84 1.90 -9.90 7.55
C GLY A 84 0.68 -10.23 8.40
N GLU A 85 0.08 -11.39 8.15
CA GLU A 85 -1.12 -11.89 8.82
C GLU A 85 -1.02 -11.92 10.36
N THR A 86 0.20 -12.12 10.90
CA THR A 86 0.45 -12.26 12.35
C THR A 86 0.70 -10.94 13.08
N VAL A 87 0.72 -9.82 12.36
CA VAL A 87 0.94 -8.49 12.96
C VAL A 87 -0.19 -8.17 13.96
N ASN A 88 0.19 -7.71 15.15
CA ASN A 88 -0.77 -7.31 16.17
C ASN A 88 -1.53 -6.06 15.73
N ARG A 89 -2.80 -6.25 15.37
CA ARG A 89 -3.69 -5.22 14.83
C ARG A 89 -4.07 -4.15 15.84
N LYS A 90 -3.99 -4.42 17.14
CA LYS A 90 -4.40 -3.51 18.24
C LYS A 90 -3.32 -2.52 18.67
N LYS A 91 -2.16 -2.51 18.00
CA LYS A 91 -1.03 -1.65 18.35
C LYS A 91 -0.51 -0.94 17.10
N LYS A 92 0.13 0.21 17.32
CA LYS A 92 0.85 0.92 16.26
C LYS A 92 1.91 0.02 15.62
N CYS A 93 1.87 -0.07 14.30
CA CYS A 93 2.75 -0.97 13.55
C CYS A 93 4.21 -0.50 13.60
N LYS A 94 5.13 -1.43 13.85
CA LYS A 94 6.57 -1.18 13.79
C LYS A 94 7.02 -1.25 12.33
N MET A 95 7.41 -0.11 11.77
CA MET A 95 7.68 0.06 10.33
C MET A 95 9.00 -0.54 9.86
N ASN A 96 9.10 -1.88 9.83
CA ASN A 96 10.22 -2.62 9.26
C ASN A 96 9.85 -4.08 8.96
N ALA A 97 10.62 -4.69 8.04
CA ALA A 97 10.44 -6.06 7.59
C ALA A 97 10.48 -7.12 8.72
N LYS A 98 11.31 -6.93 9.75
CA LYS A 98 11.37 -7.87 10.90
C LYS A 98 10.05 -7.96 11.67
N ASN A 99 9.25 -6.90 11.61
CA ASN A 99 7.91 -6.83 12.20
C ASN A 99 6.81 -7.04 11.14
N ARG A 100 7.16 -7.66 10.00
CA ARG A 100 6.25 -7.99 8.89
C ARG A 100 5.46 -6.79 8.36
N PHE A 101 6.11 -5.62 8.29
CA PHE A 101 5.51 -4.42 7.72
C PHE A 101 6.49 -3.73 6.77
N TRP A 102 6.15 -3.75 5.48
CA TRP A 102 6.96 -3.19 4.39
C TRP A 102 6.17 -2.04 3.78
N CYS A 103 6.59 -0.80 4.06
CA CYS A 103 5.80 0.37 3.75
C CYS A 103 6.59 1.50 3.08
N PHE A 104 5.95 2.16 2.14
CA PHE A 104 6.37 3.43 1.57
C PHE A 104 5.38 4.50 2.02
N ARG A 105 5.88 5.66 2.43
CA ARG A 105 5.08 6.69 3.10
C ARG A 105 5.43 8.06 2.59
N ASN A 106 4.44 8.94 2.50
CA ASN A 106 4.64 10.38 2.42
C ASN A 106 4.19 10.98 3.74
N VAL A 107 5.07 11.77 4.37
CA VAL A 107 4.78 12.46 5.63
C VAL A 107 5.12 13.93 5.45
N ASN A 108 4.10 14.76 5.31
CA ASN A 108 4.22 16.20 5.02
C ASN A 108 5.13 16.48 3.81
N GLY A 109 4.90 15.79 2.70
CA GLY A 109 5.65 15.94 1.45
C GLY A 109 7.01 15.22 1.43
N LYS A 110 7.39 14.51 2.50
CA LYS A 110 8.67 13.80 2.61
C LYS A 110 8.49 12.30 2.52
N TYR A 111 9.07 11.70 1.47
CA TYR A 111 9.01 10.26 1.23
C TYR A 111 9.91 9.45 2.16
N LYS A 112 9.41 8.29 2.61
CA LYS A 112 10.11 7.39 3.53
C LYS A 112 9.90 5.92 3.17
N LYS A 113 10.98 5.14 3.21
CA LYS A 113 10.98 3.67 3.24
C LYS A 113 11.00 3.21 4.69
N GLY A 114 9.87 2.76 5.21
CA GLY A 114 9.70 2.54 6.64
C GLY A 114 9.91 3.84 7.43
N LYS A 115 11.00 3.89 8.21
CA LYS A 115 11.42 5.10 8.94
C LYS A 115 12.52 5.89 8.24
N LYS A 116 13.15 5.33 7.20
CA LYS A 116 14.30 5.94 6.54
C LYS A 116 13.82 6.94 5.47
N PRO A 117 14.33 8.18 5.43
CA PRO A 117 14.06 9.11 4.34
C PRO A 117 14.44 8.52 2.97
N VAL A 118 13.73 8.94 1.93
CA VAL A 118 14.08 8.73 0.52
C VAL A 118 14.40 10.11 -0.05
N SER A 119 15.64 10.32 -0.46
CA SER A 119 16.18 11.63 -0.85
C SER A 119 15.92 12.02 -2.31
N ASP A 120 15.54 11.07 -3.16
CA ASP A 120 15.69 11.21 -4.61
C ASP A 120 14.37 11.50 -5.34
N ILE A 121 13.34 11.95 -4.62
CA ILE A 121 12.05 12.33 -5.22
C ILE A 121 11.90 13.84 -5.11
N ASP A 122 12.14 14.54 -6.23
CA ASP A 122 11.90 15.98 -6.34
C ASP A 122 10.41 16.29 -6.07
N SER A 123 10.15 17.36 -5.32
CA SER A 123 8.81 17.88 -5.05
C SER A 123 8.01 18.18 -6.32
N ASN A 124 8.67 18.59 -7.40
CA ASN A 124 8.03 18.85 -8.71
C ASN A 124 7.69 17.56 -9.46
N GLU A 125 8.16 16.42 -8.96
CA GLU A 125 8.03 15.12 -9.59
C GLU A 125 7.18 14.14 -8.77
N ARG A 126 6.25 14.67 -7.95
CA ARG A 126 5.36 13.85 -7.14
C ARG A 126 4.53 12.89 -8.03
N PRO A 127 4.55 11.58 -7.75
CA PRO A 127 3.62 10.66 -8.40
C PRO A 127 2.19 10.87 -7.89
N ASN A 128 1.23 10.98 -8.81
CA ASN A 128 -0.21 10.97 -8.47
C ASN A 128 -0.73 9.55 -8.24
N ILE A 129 -0.10 8.56 -8.86
CA ILE A 129 -0.42 7.13 -8.72
C ILE A 129 0.85 6.40 -8.30
N ILE A 130 0.71 5.47 -7.35
CA ILE A 130 1.77 4.55 -6.96
C ILE A 130 1.31 3.12 -7.22
N ARG A 131 2.08 2.40 -8.03
CA ARG A 131 1.90 0.96 -8.25
C ARG A 131 2.66 0.18 -7.20
N LEU A 132 1.97 -0.72 -6.52
CA LEU A 132 2.60 -1.75 -5.70
C LEU A 132 2.68 -3.03 -6.54
N GLN A 133 3.88 -3.60 -6.64
CA GLN A 133 4.12 -4.89 -7.26
C GLN A 133 4.70 -5.84 -6.23
N LEU A 134 3.91 -6.84 -5.83
CA LEU A 134 4.29 -7.89 -4.91
C LEU A 134 4.65 -9.14 -5.72
N ALA A 135 5.94 -9.43 -5.86
CA ALA A 135 6.43 -10.71 -6.38
C ALA A 135 6.76 -11.62 -5.20
N PHE A 136 5.73 -12.30 -4.68
CA PHE A 136 5.81 -13.06 -3.43
C PHE A 136 6.89 -14.14 -3.49
N ASP A 137 6.88 -14.95 -4.55
CA ASP A 137 7.80 -16.09 -4.70
C ASP A 137 9.26 -15.66 -4.92
N LYS A 138 9.47 -14.47 -5.51
CA LYS A 138 10.80 -13.85 -5.64
C LYS A 138 11.21 -13.06 -4.38
N GLY A 139 10.32 -12.94 -3.41
CA GLY A 139 10.56 -12.22 -2.17
C GLY A 139 10.80 -10.73 -2.34
N GLU A 140 10.13 -10.11 -3.32
CA GLU A 140 10.31 -8.72 -3.70
C GLU A 140 8.99 -7.94 -3.62
N LEU A 141 9.04 -6.73 -3.06
CA LEU A 141 7.96 -5.74 -3.12
C LEU A 141 8.51 -4.43 -3.67
N ARG A 142 7.92 -3.93 -4.75
CA ARG A 142 8.28 -2.66 -5.39
C ARG A 142 7.15 -1.66 -5.30
N PHE A 143 7.51 -0.41 -5.03
CA PHE A 143 6.67 0.77 -5.16
C PHE A 143 7.18 1.55 -6.36
N ILE A 144 6.31 1.74 -7.35
CA ILE A 144 6.68 2.23 -8.68
C ILE A 144 5.82 3.46 -8.98
N ASP A 145 6.43 4.48 -9.56
CA ASP A 145 5.73 5.55 -10.26
C ASP A 145 5.50 5.08 -11.70
N PRO A 146 4.27 4.63 -12.05
CA PRO A 146 4.01 4.05 -13.35
C PRO A 146 4.07 5.09 -14.48
N SER A 147 3.89 6.38 -14.19
CA SER A 147 3.93 7.46 -15.19
C SER A 147 5.34 7.69 -15.73
N LYS A 148 6.35 7.50 -14.87
CA LYS A 148 7.77 7.65 -15.20
C LYS A 148 8.51 6.31 -15.32
N ASN A 149 7.79 5.20 -15.14
CA ASN A 149 8.35 3.85 -15.09
C ASN A 149 9.59 3.74 -14.17
N ARG A 150 9.55 4.37 -12.99
CA ARG A 150 10.69 4.40 -12.04
C ARG A 150 10.34 3.73 -10.73
N SER A 151 11.32 3.04 -10.14
CA SER A 151 11.18 2.49 -8.80
C SER A 151 11.37 3.59 -7.75
N LEU A 152 10.38 3.77 -6.88
CA LEU A 152 10.43 4.70 -5.74
C LEU A 152 11.01 4.02 -4.50
N CYS A 153 10.72 2.73 -4.33
CA CYS A 153 11.20 1.94 -3.20
C CYS A 153 11.10 0.45 -3.52
N THR A 154 12.14 -0.32 -3.17
CA THR A 154 12.14 -1.78 -3.29
C THR A 154 12.49 -2.43 -1.96
N TYR A 155 11.72 -3.44 -1.55
CA TYR A 155 12.07 -4.37 -0.48
C TYR A 155 12.42 -5.73 -1.07
N THR A 156 13.46 -6.35 -0.51
CA THR A 156 13.90 -7.71 -0.82
C THR A 156 14.03 -8.51 0.47
N GLY A 157 14.20 -9.81 0.36
CA GLY A 157 14.40 -10.71 1.51
C GLY A 157 13.18 -11.53 1.91
N GLY A 158 12.13 -11.55 1.08
CA GLY A 158 11.02 -12.48 1.26
C GLY A 158 9.94 -12.03 2.25
N PHE A 159 8.88 -12.83 2.26
CA PHE A 159 7.75 -12.71 3.17
C PHE A 159 7.61 -14.05 3.89
N PRO A 160 7.70 -14.09 5.24
CA PRO A 160 7.67 -15.34 5.98
C PRO A 160 6.25 -15.92 6.15
N GLU A 161 5.23 -15.19 5.70
CA GLU A 161 3.81 -15.51 5.90
C GLU A 161 2.96 -14.82 4.83
N LYS A 162 1.66 -15.14 4.81
CA LYS A 162 0.67 -14.44 3.99
C LYS A 162 0.68 -12.94 4.34
N VAL A 163 0.64 -12.10 3.31
CA VAL A 163 0.61 -10.64 3.47
C VAL A 163 -0.65 -10.03 2.88
N PHE A 164 -1.13 -8.96 3.48
CA PHE A 164 -2.28 -8.19 3.04
C PHE A 164 -1.83 -6.78 2.62
N PRO A 165 -2.30 -6.25 1.47
CA PRO A 165 -2.20 -4.83 1.19
C PRO A 165 -2.76 -4.00 2.35
N TYR A 166 -2.07 -2.92 2.67
CA TYR A 166 -2.39 -2.02 3.77
C TYR A 166 -2.35 -0.57 3.29
N PHE A 167 -3.33 0.20 3.74
CA PHE A 167 -3.51 1.60 3.38
C PHE A 167 -3.81 2.43 4.64
N CYS A 168 -3.23 3.63 4.71
CA CYS A 168 -3.56 4.61 5.75
C CYS A 168 -3.33 6.02 5.20
N THR A 169 -4.22 6.94 5.55
CA THR A 169 -4.10 8.37 5.26
C THR A 169 -4.41 9.17 6.53
N GLU A 170 -3.80 10.34 6.65
CA GLU A 170 -4.12 11.35 7.67
C GLU A 170 -4.56 12.68 7.02
N ASP A 171 -4.83 12.66 5.70
CA ASP A 171 -5.27 13.81 4.90
C ASP A 171 -6.80 13.84 4.79
N VAL A 172 -7.41 14.95 5.22
CA VAL A 172 -8.87 15.13 5.27
C VAL A 172 -9.49 15.41 3.90
N ASP A 173 -8.73 16.04 3.01
CA ASP A 173 -9.25 16.57 1.74
C ASP A 173 -9.09 15.55 0.61
N THR A 174 -7.99 14.79 0.62
CA THR A 174 -7.64 13.89 -0.48
C THR A 174 -7.65 12.42 -0.03
N PRO A 175 -8.65 11.62 -0.42
CA PRO A 175 -8.69 10.19 -0.11
C PRO A 175 -7.63 9.41 -0.89
N LEU A 176 -7.42 8.15 -0.51
CA LEU A 176 -6.68 7.18 -1.32
C LEU A 176 -7.68 6.34 -2.12
N SER A 177 -7.45 6.20 -3.42
CA SER A 177 -8.32 5.41 -4.31
C SER A 177 -7.56 4.26 -4.96
N LEU A 178 -8.15 3.08 -4.97
CA LEU A 178 -7.53 1.83 -5.41
C LEU A 178 -8.06 1.42 -6.78
N PHE A 179 -7.15 1.00 -7.64
CA PHE A 179 -7.47 0.53 -8.97
C PHE A 179 -6.78 -0.79 -9.24
N PRO A 180 -7.41 -1.71 -9.99
CA PRO A 180 -6.67 -2.78 -10.65
C PRO A 180 -5.52 -2.14 -11.44
N ALA A 181 -4.30 -2.66 -11.30
CA ALA A 181 -3.17 -2.12 -12.02
C ALA A 181 -3.46 -2.14 -13.53
N ASN A 182 -3.34 -0.98 -14.20
CA ASN A 182 -3.52 -0.94 -15.63
C ASN A 182 -2.31 -1.61 -16.29
N THR A 183 -2.50 -2.85 -16.77
CA THR A 183 -1.45 -3.66 -17.42
C THR A 183 -1.28 -3.31 -18.89
N LEU A 184 -2.05 -2.35 -19.40
CA LEU A 184 -1.95 -1.86 -20.78
C LEU A 184 -1.17 -0.55 -20.79
N ASN A 185 0.12 -0.66 -21.12
CA ASN A 185 0.89 0.26 -21.95
C ASN A 185 2.26 -0.41 -22.18
N ILE A 186 2.28 -1.29 -23.19
CA ILE A 186 3.49 -1.78 -23.86
C ILE A 186 3.75 -0.82 -25.02
#